data_AF-A0A231PK74-F1
#
_entry.id   AF-A0A231PK74-F1
#
_cell.length_a   1.000
_cell.length_b   1.000
_cell.length_c   1.000
_cell.angle_alpha   90.00
_cell.angle_beta   90.00
_cell.angle_gamma   90.00
#
_symmetry.space_group_name_H-M   'P 1'
#
loop_
_entity.id
_entity.type
_entity.pdbx_description
1 polymer ?
#
loop_
_entity_poly.entity_id
_entity_poly.type
_entity_poly.pdbx_seq_one_letter_code
_entity_poly.pdbx_strand_id
1 'polypeptide(L)'
;MPSPMPPLTPEALRDAVARIAPSRLPTLTQHLFEAATNAQQTQSLAPLRAFVHSWAVFVAIERHPARAERLRELERIVDAGEQDPTEAIAEIRAIRDAAEAEAGL
;
A
#
# COMPACT_ATOMS: atom_id res chain seq x y z
N MET A 1 18.05 -9.75 1.51
CA MET A 1 16.95 -10.16 2.41
C MET A 1 15.96 -9.00 2.48
N PRO A 2 14.64 -9.23 2.49
CA PRO A 2 13.68 -8.14 2.65
C PRO A 2 13.93 -7.44 3.99
N SER A 3 13.92 -6.11 4.02
CA SER A 3 13.92 -5.32 5.27
C SER A 3 12.75 -5.77 6.14
N PRO A 4 12.79 -5.78 7.48
CA PRO A 4 11.65 -6.19 8.32
C PRO A 4 10.44 -5.25 8.19
N MET A 5 9.23 -5.73 8.56
CA MET A 5 8.03 -4.87 8.60
C MET A 5 8.27 -3.70 9.56
N PRO A 6 8.08 -2.45 9.11
CA PRO A 6 8.13 -1.33 10.02
C PRO A 6 6.96 -1.40 11.01
N PRO A 7 7.08 -0.79 12.19
CA PRO A 7 5.94 -0.54 13.07
C PRO A 7 4.79 0.09 12.27
N LEU A 8 3.55 -0.31 12.57
CA LEU A 8 2.33 0.22 11.94
C LEU A 8 1.98 1.61 12.51
N THR A 9 2.96 2.51 12.51
CA THR A 9 2.82 3.91 12.94
C THR A 9 3.02 4.84 11.74
N PRO A 10 2.35 6.01 11.69
CA PRO A 10 2.48 6.94 10.57
C PRO A 10 3.93 7.36 10.29
N GLU A 11 4.71 7.55 11.35
CA GLU A 11 6.12 7.94 11.25
C GLU A 11 6.97 6.83 10.63
N ALA A 12 6.82 5.59 11.09
CA ALA A 12 7.56 4.45 10.57
C ALA A 12 7.17 4.11 9.12
N LEU A 13 5.88 4.26 8.77
CA LEU A 13 5.39 4.15 7.40
C LEU A 13 5.99 5.22 6.50
N ARG A 14 6.01 6.49 6.95
CA ARG A 14 6.64 7.59 6.21
C ARG A 14 8.12 7.33 5.95
N ASP A 15 8.85 6.86 6.96
CA ASP A 15 10.28 6.53 6.82
C ASP A 15 10.52 5.36 5.86
N ALA A 16 9.65 4.34 5.88
CA ALA A 16 9.72 3.23 4.94
C ALA A 16 9.43 3.70 3.51
N VAL A 17 8.39 4.51 3.32
CA VAL A 17 8.05 5.10 2.00
C VAL A 17 9.17 6.00 1.51
N ALA A 18 9.80 6.79 2.38
CA ALA A 18 10.95 7.63 2.01
C ALA A 18 12.12 6.81 1.44
N ARG A 19 12.35 5.59 1.96
CA ARG A 19 13.41 4.69 1.49
C ARG A 19 13.07 3.96 0.20
N ILE A 20 11.82 3.53 0.04
CA ILE A 20 11.42 2.61 -1.03
C ILE A 20 10.79 3.35 -2.21
N ALA A 21 9.95 4.35 -1.93
CA ALA A 21 9.18 5.10 -2.93
C ALA A 21 9.09 6.59 -2.53
N PRO A 22 10.19 7.35 -2.57
CA PRO A 22 10.20 8.75 -2.12
C PRO A 22 9.22 9.64 -2.90
N SER A 23 8.91 9.30 -4.15
CA SER A 23 7.90 9.98 -4.98
C SER A 23 6.48 9.89 -4.42
N ARG A 24 6.19 8.91 -3.54
CA ARG A 24 4.88 8.70 -2.91
C ARG A 24 4.73 9.44 -1.58
N LEU A 25 5.79 10.07 -1.04
CA LEU A 25 5.72 10.85 0.20
C LEU A 25 4.69 11.99 0.18
N PRO A 26 4.53 12.76 -0.91
CA PRO A 26 3.50 13.78 -0.98
C PRO A 26 2.08 13.19 -0.86
N THR A 27 1.83 12.08 -1.56
CA THR A 27 0.55 11.35 -1.49
C THR A 27 0.28 10.79 -0.10
N LEU A 28 1.30 10.23 0.57
CA LEU A 28 1.17 9.76 1.96
C LEU A 28 0.77 10.89 2.89
N THR A 29 1.41 12.05 2.74
CA THR A 29 1.13 13.22 3.58
C THR A 29 -0.29 13.72 3.33
N GLN A 30 -0.72 13.80 2.07
CA GLN A 30 -2.09 14.16 1.70
C GLN A 30 -3.11 13.20 2.33
N HIS A 31 -2.94 11.88 2.16
CA HIS A 31 -3.86 10.89 2.73
C HIS A 31 -3.91 10.95 4.26
N LEU A 32 -2.79 11.29 4.92
CA LEU A 32 -2.77 11.49 6.37
C LEU A 32 -3.64 12.69 6.78
N PHE A 33 -3.53 13.82 6.06
CA PHE A 33 -4.37 14.99 6.30
C PHE A 33 -5.85 14.66 6.07
N GLU A 34 -6.19 13.99 4.97
CA GLU A 34 -7.56 13.57 4.68
C GLU A 34 -8.11 12.63 5.76
N ALA A 35 -7.32 11.64 6.18
CA ALA A 35 -7.71 10.73 7.26
C ALA A 35 -7.88 11.45 8.59
N ALA A 36 -7.02 12.42 8.92
CA ALA A 36 -7.15 13.23 10.13
C ALA A 36 -8.39 14.12 10.10
N THR A 37 -8.69 14.77 8.97
CA THR A 37 -9.90 15.56 8.77
C THR A 37 -11.15 14.70 8.90
N ASN A 38 -11.18 13.54 8.22
CA ASN A 38 -12.30 12.60 8.31
C ASN A 38 -12.47 12.06 9.74
N ALA A 39 -11.37 11.78 10.44
CA ALA A 39 -11.42 11.32 11.82
C ALA A 39 -12.02 12.37 12.76
N GLN A 40 -11.70 13.65 12.55
CA GLN A 40 -12.31 14.76 13.28
C GLN A 40 -13.80 14.90 12.95
N GLN A 41 -14.16 14.89 11.66
CA GLN A 41 -15.55 15.03 11.20
C GLN A 41 -16.46 13.90 11.70
N THR A 42 -15.94 12.67 11.69
CA THR A 42 -16.68 11.48 12.13
C THR A 42 -16.51 11.16 13.61
N GLN A 43 -15.68 11.94 14.33
CA GLN A 43 -15.27 11.68 15.71
C GLN A 43 -14.78 10.24 15.94
N SER A 44 -14.11 9.68 14.94
CA SER A 44 -13.71 8.27 14.92
C SER A 44 -12.28 8.13 14.44
N LEU A 45 -11.51 7.25 15.08
CA LEU A 45 -10.16 6.91 14.63
C LEU A 45 -10.15 5.89 13.47
N ALA A 46 -11.32 5.47 12.98
CA ALA A 46 -11.41 4.52 11.87
C ALA A 46 -10.69 4.99 10.59
N PRO A 47 -10.79 6.27 10.15
CA PRO A 47 -10.07 6.74 8.97
C PRO A 47 -8.55 6.69 9.13
N LEU A 48 -8.02 6.97 10.33
CA LEU A 48 -6.59 6.84 10.62
C LEU A 48 -6.12 5.38 10.61
N ARG A 49 -6.93 4.45 11.14
CA ARG A 49 -6.63 3.02 11.04
C ARG A 49 -6.63 2.54 9.59
N ALA A 50 -7.59 2.97 8.79
CA ALA A 50 -7.64 2.65 7.35
C ALA A 50 -6.43 3.23 6.59
N PHE A 51 -6.00 4.44 6.95
CA PHE A 51 -4.76 5.02 6.44
C PHE A 51 -3.55 4.15 6.77
N VAL A 52 -3.36 3.77 8.05
CA VAL A 52 -2.23 2.93 8.47
C VAL A 52 -2.26 1.58 7.75
N HIS A 53 -3.43 0.95 7.66
CA HIS A 53 -3.62 -0.32 6.97
C HIS A 53 -3.24 -0.22 5.48
N SER A 54 -3.78 0.74 4.75
CA SER A 54 -3.50 0.88 3.30
C SER A 54 -2.02 1.13 3.00
N TRP A 55 -1.35 1.97 3.80
CA TRP A 55 0.08 2.23 3.63
C TRP A 55 0.98 1.10 4.11
N ALA A 56 0.55 0.32 5.09
CA ALA A 56 1.27 -0.88 5.53
C ALA A 56 1.28 -1.95 4.43
N VAL A 57 0.14 -2.18 3.77
CA VAL A 57 0.06 -3.08 2.62
C VAL A 57 0.94 -2.58 1.47
N PHE A 58 0.89 -1.28 1.16
CA PHE A 58 1.76 -0.68 0.15
C PHE A 58 3.25 -0.91 0.44
N VAL A 59 3.68 -0.64 1.68
CA VAL A 59 5.07 -0.86 2.10
C VAL A 59 5.45 -2.33 2.10
N ALA A 60 4.54 -3.24 2.47
CA ALA A 60 4.77 -4.68 2.41
C ALA A 60 4.97 -5.17 0.98
N ILE A 61 4.23 -4.65 0.00
CA ILE A 61 4.42 -4.97 -1.42
C ILE A 61 5.75 -4.39 -1.93
N GLU A 62 5.98 -3.09 -1.74
CA GLU A 62 7.14 -2.40 -2.31
C GLU A 62 8.48 -2.82 -1.67
N ARG A 63 8.45 -3.39 -0.45
CA ARG A 63 9.64 -4.03 0.15
C ARG A 63 10.14 -5.24 -0.63
N HIS A 64 9.31 -5.82 -1.49
CA HIS A 64 9.64 -6.97 -2.32
C HIS A 64 9.71 -6.52 -3.79
N PRO A 65 10.87 -6.07 -4.29
CA PRO A 65 10.98 -5.47 -5.64
C PRO A 65 10.46 -6.40 -6.74
N ALA A 66 10.66 -7.71 -6.62
CA ALA A 66 10.11 -8.69 -7.56
C ALA A 66 8.56 -8.73 -7.55
N ARG A 67 7.92 -8.63 -6.37
CA ARG A 67 6.46 -8.56 -6.26
C ARG A 67 5.93 -7.23 -6.76
N ALA A 68 6.61 -6.12 -6.46
CA ALA A 68 6.23 -4.79 -6.91
C ALA A 68 6.37 -4.62 -8.44
N GLU A 69 7.39 -5.23 -9.04
CA GLU A 69 7.57 -5.26 -10.49
C GLU A 69 6.49 -6.11 -11.16
N ARG A 70 6.20 -7.29 -10.62
CA ARG A 70 5.10 -8.15 -11.09
C ARG A 70 3.74 -7.45 -10.99
N LEU A 71 3.48 -6.78 -9.87
CA LEU A 71 2.25 -6.01 -9.67
C LEU A 71 2.10 -4.92 -10.74
N ARG A 72 3.15 -4.14 -10.99
CA ARG A 72 3.15 -3.08 -12.01
C ARG A 72 2.98 -3.61 -13.43
N GLU A 73 3.50 -4.80 -13.71
CA GLU A 73 3.28 -5.47 -14.99
C GLU A 73 1.82 -5.90 -15.15
N LEU A 74 1.23 -6.51 -14.14
CA LEU A 74 -0.18 -6.91 -14.14
C LEU A 74 -1.10 -5.69 -14.24
N GLU A 75 -0.83 -4.61 -13.51
CA GLU A 75 -1.57 -3.35 -13.59
C GLU A 75 -1.50 -2.76 -15.01
N ARG A 76 -0.33 -2.81 -15.67
CA ARG A 76 -0.21 -2.41 -17.08
C ARG A 76 -1.04 -3.27 -18.03
N ILE A 77 -1.11 -4.58 -17.81
CA ILE A 77 -1.91 -5.50 -18.64
C ILE A 77 -3.41 -5.18 -18.47
N VAL A 78 -3.85 -4.95 -17.24
CA VAL A 78 -5.24 -4.56 -16.95
C VAL A 78 -5.58 -3.20 -17.58
N ASP A 79 -4.71 -2.21 -17.44
CA ASP A 79 -4.91 -0.86 -18.00
C ASP A 79 -4.87 -0.85 -19.54
N ALA A 80 -4.04 -1.69 -20.15
CA ALA A 80 -3.95 -1.81 -21.61
C ALA A 80 -5.22 -2.44 -22.22
N GLY A 81 -5.94 -3.27 -21.46
CA GLY A 81 -7.20 -3.89 -21.89
C GLY A 81 -7.07 -4.82 -23.11
N GLU A 82 -5.85 -5.24 -23.45
CA GLU A 82 -5.57 -6.04 -24.66
C GLU A 82 -5.96 -7.52 -24.50
N GLN A 83 -6.11 -8.01 -23.27
CA GLN A 83 -6.51 -9.39 -22.94
C GLN A 83 -7.56 -9.40 -21.81
N ASP A 84 -8.20 -10.55 -21.58
CA ASP A 84 -9.10 -10.75 -20.43
C ASP A 84 -8.33 -10.46 -19.13
N PRO A 85 -8.67 -9.38 -18.39
CA PRO A 85 -7.93 -8.97 -17.22
C PRO A 85 -8.26 -9.83 -16.00
N THR A 86 -9.15 -10.82 -16.10
CA THR A 86 -9.63 -11.61 -14.95
C THR A 86 -8.50 -12.32 -14.22
N GLU A 87 -7.59 -12.98 -14.95
CA GLU A 87 -6.42 -13.65 -14.36
C GLU A 87 -5.45 -12.64 -13.74
N ALA A 88 -5.21 -11.52 -14.42
CA ALA A 88 -4.33 -10.46 -13.91
C ALA A 88 -4.89 -9.82 -12.63
N ILE A 89 -6.19 -9.57 -12.56
CA ILE A 89 -6.87 -9.05 -11.38
C ILE A 89 -6.81 -10.06 -10.22
N ALA A 90 -6.96 -11.36 -10.50
CA ALA A 90 -6.83 -12.40 -9.49
C ALA A 90 -5.41 -12.46 -8.91
N GLU A 91 -4.39 -12.36 -9.76
CA GLU A 91 -2.98 -12.35 -9.33
C GLU A 91 -2.64 -11.06 -8.54
N ILE A 92 -3.15 -9.89 -8.96
CA ILE A 92 -3.04 -8.63 -8.21
C ILE A 92 -3.63 -8.78 -6.80
N ARG A 93 -4.81 -9.40 -6.67
CA ARG A 93 -5.43 -9.66 -5.36
C ARG A 93 -4.57 -10.58 -4.52
N ALA A 94 -4.09 -11.68 -5.08
CA ALA A 94 -3.22 -12.62 -4.35
C ALA A 94 -1.94 -11.95 -3.82
N ILE A 95 -1.34 -11.04 -4.59
CA ILE A 95 -0.17 -10.25 -4.15
C ILE A 95 -0.53 -9.35 -2.96
N ARG A 96 -1.70 -8.71 -3.00
CA ARG A 96 -2.18 -7.85 -1.91
C ARG A 96 -2.52 -8.66 -0.65
N ASP A 97 -3.22 -9.77 -0.80
CA ASP A 97 -3.58 -10.66 0.31
C ASP A 97 -2.32 -11.22 1.01
N ALA A 98 -1.30 -11.60 0.24
CA ALA A 98 -0.02 -12.04 0.79
C ALA A 98 0.70 -10.92 1.55
N ALA A 99 0.62 -9.67 1.04
CA ALA A 99 1.20 -8.52 1.70
C ALA A 99 0.45 -8.13 2.98
N GLU A 100 -0.88 -8.26 3.01
CA GLU A 100 -1.71 -8.10 4.21
C GLU A 100 -1.34 -9.11 5.28
N ALA A 101 -1.23 -10.38 4.92
CA ALA A 101 -0.80 -11.45 5.83
C ALA A 101 0.60 -11.21 6.41
N GLU A 102 1.54 -10.72 5.61
CA GLU A 102 2.89 -10.36 6.07
C GLU A 102 2.92 -9.11 6.95
N ALA A 103 1.98 -8.19 6.74
CA ALA A 103 1.81 -7.00 7.57
C ALA A 103 1.09 -7.29 8.90
N GLY A 104 0.48 -8.47 9.05
CA GLY A 104 -0.26 -8.89 10.23
C GLY A 104 -1.61 -8.17 10.38
N LEU A 105 -2.26 -7.88 9.24
CA LEU A 105 -3.52 -7.15 9.15
C LEU A 105 -4.74 -8.06 8.95
#